data_AF-A0AAN6TUF8-F1
#
_entry.id   AF-A0AAN6TUF8-F1
#
_cell.length_a   1.000
_cell.length_b   1.000
_cell.length_c   1.000
_cell.angle_alpha   90.00
_cell.angle_beta   90.00
_cell.angle_gamma   90.00
#
_symmetry.space_group_name_H-M   'P 1'
#
loop_
_entity.id
_entity.type
_entity.pdbx_description
1 polymer ?
#
loop_
_entity_poly.entity_id
_entity_poly.type
_entity_poly.pdbx_seq_one_letter_code
_entity_poly.pdbx_strand_id
1 'polypeptide(L)'
;MSQSLSGATMAARDKQSAEPRVQYPGRRFAQIVKLKPEFVEKYKEAHAAVWPEVLKQISDCNIVDYSIFHDPETCILFASFKYIGDDYARDMALMRENPKVREWWRMTDGMQKSLVPGAKDSESGEPGWWKPVEEVFYYNP
;
A
#
# COMPACT_ATOMS: atom_id res chain seq x y z
N MET A 1 -44.71 -22.66 -56.04
CA MET A 1 -43.37 -22.22 -55.61
C MET A 1 -43.64 -21.06 -54.65
N SER A 2 -43.32 -21.03 -53.36
CA SER A 2 -42.30 -21.70 -52.55
C SER A 2 -42.85 -21.94 -51.14
N GLN A 3 -42.23 -22.88 -50.42
CA GLN A 3 -42.67 -23.47 -49.15
C GLN A 3 -42.30 -22.62 -47.91
N SER A 4 -43.19 -22.67 -46.92
CA SER A 4 -42.99 -22.78 -45.47
C SER A 4 -41.55 -22.96 -44.94
N LEU A 5 -41.18 -22.24 -43.85
CA LEU A 5 -41.00 -22.86 -42.51
C LEU A 5 -40.60 -21.84 -41.41
N SER A 6 -41.19 -22.08 -40.24
CA SER A 6 -40.91 -21.55 -38.91
C SER A 6 -39.47 -21.85 -38.44
N GLY A 7 -38.93 -21.03 -37.52
CA GLY A 7 -37.71 -21.35 -36.80
C GLY A 7 -37.27 -20.25 -35.83
N ALA A 8 -37.77 -20.29 -34.60
CA ALA A 8 -37.17 -19.56 -33.49
C ALA A 8 -35.83 -20.21 -33.10
N THR A 9 -34.76 -19.42 -32.98
CA THR A 9 -33.60 -19.80 -32.13
C THR A 9 -32.93 -18.55 -31.58
N MET A 10 -32.98 -18.40 -30.25
CA MET A 10 -32.08 -17.52 -29.49
C MET A 10 -30.64 -18.00 -29.69
N ALA A 11 -29.83 -17.23 -30.40
CA ALA A 11 -28.40 -17.51 -30.53
C ALA A 11 -27.64 -16.89 -29.35
N ALA A 12 -27.19 -17.80 -28.48
CA ALA A 12 -26.00 -17.78 -27.65
C ALA A 12 -25.48 -16.42 -27.16
N ARG A 13 -25.62 -16.20 -25.84
CA ARG A 13 -24.66 -15.40 -25.06
C ARG A 13 -23.26 -15.95 -25.33
N ASP A 14 -22.41 -15.13 -25.95
CA ASP A 14 -20.97 -15.37 -25.98
C ASP A 14 -20.48 -15.55 -24.55
N LYS A 15 -20.16 -16.80 -24.21
CA LYS A 15 -19.31 -17.11 -23.07
C LYS A 15 -17.92 -16.64 -23.47
N GLN A 16 -17.64 -15.36 -23.24
CA GLN A 16 -16.29 -14.85 -23.25
C GLN A 16 -15.51 -15.71 -22.25
N SER A 17 -14.64 -16.54 -22.80
CA SER A 17 -13.76 -17.42 -22.06
C SER A 17 -13.03 -16.58 -21.03
N ALA A 18 -13.23 -16.92 -19.75
CA ALA A 18 -12.47 -16.33 -18.67
C ALA A 18 -11.01 -16.71 -18.90
N GLU A 19 -10.25 -15.83 -19.54
CA GLU A 19 -8.80 -15.92 -19.52
C GLU A 19 -8.36 -16.00 -18.06
N PRO A 20 -7.41 -16.89 -17.72
CA PRO A 20 -6.90 -16.95 -16.36
C PRO A 20 -6.38 -15.56 -16.03
N ARG A 21 -7.01 -14.91 -15.05
CA ARG A 21 -6.53 -13.61 -14.56
C ARG A 21 -5.08 -13.85 -14.16
N VAL A 22 -4.15 -13.24 -14.90
CA VAL A 22 -2.78 -13.10 -14.43
C VAL A 22 -2.91 -12.50 -13.03
N GLN A 23 -2.54 -13.26 -12.00
CA GLN A 23 -2.42 -12.70 -10.66
C GLN A 23 -1.38 -11.60 -10.80
N TYR A 24 -1.83 -10.33 -10.80
CA TYR A 24 -0.91 -9.21 -10.74
C TYR A 24 -0.13 -9.41 -9.44
N PRO A 25 1.20 -9.61 -9.46
CA PRO A 25 1.95 -9.94 -8.24
C PRO A 25 2.02 -8.76 -7.24
N GLY A 26 1.31 -7.67 -7.54
CA GLY A 26 1.38 -6.38 -6.88
C GLY A 26 2.64 -5.63 -7.23
N ARG A 27 2.59 -4.29 -7.15
CA ARG A 27 3.80 -3.47 -7.15
C ARG A 27 4.39 -3.50 -5.74
N ARG A 28 5.69 -3.81 -5.63
CA ARG A 28 6.42 -3.78 -4.37
C ARG A 28 6.98 -2.38 -4.13
N PHE A 29 6.92 -1.97 -2.87
CA PHE A 29 7.43 -0.70 -2.40
C PHE A 29 8.36 -0.98 -1.24
N ALA A 30 9.48 -0.25 -1.23
CA ALA A 30 10.41 -0.23 -0.12
C ALA A 30 10.78 1.22 0.16
N GLN A 31 10.89 1.57 1.44
CA GLN A 31 11.19 2.93 1.87
C GLN A 31 11.87 2.94 3.24
N ILE A 32 12.63 4.00 3.51
CA ILE A 32 13.37 4.18 4.74
C ILE A 32 13.10 5.53 5.41
N VAL A 33 13.14 5.54 6.73
CA VAL A 33 13.13 6.75 7.57
C VAL A 33 14.06 6.53 8.75
N LYS A 34 14.55 7.61 9.37
CA LYS A 34 15.34 7.49 10.59
C LYS A 34 14.42 7.53 11.82
N LEU A 35 14.53 6.55 12.70
CA LEU A 35 13.93 6.58 14.03
C LEU A 35 14.82 7.38 14.97
N LYS A 36 14.22 8.20 15.82
CA LYS A 36 14.95 8.86 16.90
C LYS A 36 15.28 7.82 17.99
N PRO A 37 16.55 7.68 18.41
CA PRO A 37 16.98 6.62 19.33
C PRO A 37 16.16 6.58 20.64
N GLU A 38 15.76 7.74 21.16
CA GLU A 38 14.99 7.88 22.39
C GLU A 38 13.54 7.35 22.30
N PHE A 39 13.05 7.06 21.09
CA PHE A 39 11.68 6.57 20.86
C PHE A 39 11.61 5.10 20.44
N VAL A 40 12.71 4.35 20.41
CA VAL A 40 12.75 2.97 19.91
C VAL A 40 11.70 2.08 20.57
N GLU A 41 11.66 2.03 21.90
CA GLU A 41 10.71 1.16 22.62
C GLU A 41 9.27 1.63 22.44
N LYS A 42 9.01 2.94 22.54
CA LYS A 42 7.67 3.50 22.30
C LYS A 42 7.17 3.21 20.88
N TYR A 43 8.06 3.23 19.88
CA TYR A 43 7.71 2.94 18.49
C TYR A 43 7.28 1.48 18.34
N LYS A 44 8.02 0.55 18.96
CA LYS A 44 7.69 -0.89 18.98
C LYS A 44 6.36 -1.14 19.69
N GLU A 45 6.15 -0.54 20.86
CA GLU A 45 4.90 -0.66 21.62
C GLU A 45 3.71 -0.17 20.80
N ALA A 46 3.82 0.99 20.15
CA ALA A 46 2.78 1.50 19.28
C ALA A 46 2.48 0.52 18.13
N HIS A 47 3.50 -0.01 17.45
CA HIS A 47 3.32 -0.91 16.31
C HIS A 47 2.94 -2.35 16.69
N ALA A 48 3.11 -2.75 17.96
CA ALA A 48 2.54 -4.00 18.48
C ALA A 48 1.02 -3.90 18.68
N ALA A 49 0.47 -2.69 18.77
CA ALA A 49 -0.95 -2.41 19.01
C ALA A 49 -1.47 -1.33 18.05
N VAL A 50 -1.21 -1.49 16.75
CA VAL A 50 -1.71 -0.55 15.72
C VAL A 50 -3.22 -0.43 15.81
N TRP A 51 -3.73 0.79 15.68
CA TRP A 51 -5.16 1.06 15.79
C TRP A 51 -5.94 0.32 14.69
N PRO A 52 -7.06 -0.34 15.02
CA PRO A 52 -7.86 -1.08 14.04
C PRO A 52 -8.30 -0.24 12.83
N GLU A 53 -8.60 1.04 13.03
CA GLU A 53 -9.02 1.97 11.96
C GLU A 53 -7.88 2.25 10.97
N VAL A 54 -6.64 2.28 11.46
CA VAL A 54 -5.44 2.45 10.61
C VAL A 54 -5.21 1.17 9.80
N LEU A 55 -5.27 0.00 10.42
CA LEU A 55 -5.14 -1.29 9.73
C LEU A 55 -6.25 -1.50 8.69
N LYS A 56 -7.48 -1.08 9.02
CA LYS A 56 -8.60 -1.11 8.09
C LYS A 56 -8.31 -0.23 6.88
N GLN A 57 -7.86 1.02 7.09
CA GLN A 57 -7.55 1.91 5.97
C GLN A 57 -6.42 1.38 5.09
N ILE A 58 -5.35 0.80 5.67
CA ILE A 58 -4.27 0.12 4.93
C ILE A 58 -4.86 -0.98 4.03
N SER A 59 -5.76 -1.79 4.57
CA SER A 59 -6.43 -2.86 3.82
C SER A 59 -7.34 -2.32 2.72
N ASP A 60 -8.15 -1.30 3.02
CA ASP A 60 -9.05 -0.65 2.05
C ASP A 60 -8.26 0.01 0.89
N CYS A 61 -7.02 0.43 1.13
CA CYS A 61 -6.08 0.98 0.15
C CYS A 61 -5.25 -0.09 -0.58
N ASN A 62 -5.66 -1.36 -0.53
CA ASN A 62 -5.02 -2.47 -1.23
C ASN A 62 -3.52 -2.65 -0.90
N ILE A 63 -3.09 -2.27 0.31
CA ILE A 63 -1.75 -2.53 0.82
C ILE A 63 -1.76 -3.85 1.58
N VAL A 64 -0.88 -4.77 1.20
CA VAL A 64 -0.70 -6.09 1.80
C VAL A 64 0.78 -6.37 2.04
N ASP A 65 1.09 -7.41 2.82
CA ASP A 65 2.47 -7.85 3.08
C ASP A 65 3.34 -6.69 3.63
N TYR A 66 2.74 -5.84 4.48
CA TYR A 66 3.40 -4.65 5.01
C TYR A 66 4.17 -4.99 6.29
N SER A 67 5.50 -4.89 6.20
CA SER A 67 6.43 -5.04 7.32
C SER A 67 7.28 -3.78 7.53
N ILE A 68 7.66 -3.52 8.78
CA ILE A 68 8.62 -2.48 9.17
C ILE A 68 9.71 -3.14 10.02
N PHE A 69 10.97 -2.99 9.61
CA PHE A 69 12.16 -3.52 10.27
C PHE A 69 12.96 -2.37 10.86
N HIS A 70 13.63 -2.60 11.99
CA HIS A 70 14.47 -1.61 12.66
C HIS A 70 15.92 -2.10 12.72
N ASP A 71 16.85 -1.29 12.21
CA ASP A 71 18.28 -1.48 12.41
C ASP A 71 18.75 -0.61 13.60
N PRO A 72 19.15 -1.21 14.74
CA PRO A 72 19.56 -0.47 15.92
C PRO A 72 20.89 0.29 15.75
N GLU A 73 21.76 -0.12 14.83
CA GLU A 73 23.07 0.54 14.65
C GLU A 73 22.91 1.89 13.94
N THR A 74 22.12 1.91 12.87
CA THR A 74 21.88 3.14 12.07
C THR A 74 20.65 3.93 12.52
N CYS A 75 19.80 3.31 13.35
CA CYS A 75 18.44 3.75 13.70
C CYS A 75 17.54 3.92 12.46
N ILE A 76 17.77 3.13 11.41
CA ILE A 76 16.93 3.13 10.23
C ILE A 76 15.73 2.21 10.44
N LEU A 77 14.56 2.72 10.08
CA LEU A 77 13.38 1.91 9.83
C LEU A 77 13.31 1.61 8.33
N PHE A 78 13.24 0.34 7.98
CA PHE A 78 13.00 -0.13 6.62
C PHE A 78 11.57 -0.67 6.53
N ALA A 79 10.73 -0.03 5.72
CA ALA A 79 9.37 -0.45 5.46
C ALA A 79 9.28 -1.08 4.08
N SER A 80 8.59 -2.22 3.97
CA SER A 80 8.29 -2.90 2.70
C SER A 80 6.83 -3.32 2.67
N PHE A 81 6.16 -3.12 1.53
CA PHE A 81 4.79 -3.57 1.31
C PHE A 81 4.50 -3.87 -0.17
N LYS A 82 3.44 -4.62 -0.43
CA LYS A 82 2.87 -4.85 -1.76
C LYS A 82 1.60 -4.04 -1.91
N TYR A 83 1.45 -3.38 -3.05
CA TYR A 83 0.19 -2.78 -3.48
C TYR A 83 -0.44 -3.66 -4.54
N ILE A 84 -1.68 -4.10 -4.32
CA ILE A 84 -2.41 -5.02 -5.20
C ILE A 84 -3.64 -4.39 -5.89
N GLY A 85 -3.85 -3.08 -5.71
CA GLY A 85 -4.94 -2.35 -6.35
C GLY A 85 -4.60 -1.91 -7.78
N ASP A 86 -5.52 -1.16 -8.40
CA ASP A 86 -5.43 -0.69 -9.78
C ASP A 86 -5.11 0.82 -9.90
N ASP A 87 -5.40 1.61 -8.87
CA ASP A 87 -5.14 3.07 -8.84
C ASP A 87 -4.43 3.51 -7.55
N TYR A 88 -3.09 3.45 -7.57
CA TYR A 88 -2.26 3.79 -6.41
C TYR A 88 -2.46 5.25 -5.97
N ALA A 89 -2.64 6.17 -6.92
CA ALA A 89 -2.77 7.59 -6.61
C ALA A 89 -4.08 7.86 -5.87
N ARG A 90 -5.19 7.27 -6.32
CA ARG A 90 -6.48 7.33 -5.63
C ARG A 90 -6.40 6.73 -4.23
N ASP A 91 -5.82 5.54 -4.09
CA ASP A 91 -5.77 4.86 -2.80
C ASP A 91 -4.87 5.61 -1.79
N MET A 92 -3.78 6.23 -2.25
CA MET A 92 -2.96 7.09 -1.38
C MET A 92 -3.66 8.42 -1.04
N ALA A 93 -4.54 8.94 -1.91
CA ALA A 93 -5.39 10.08 -1.58
C ALA A 93 -6.42 9.71 -0.49
N LEU A 94 -7.10 8.57 -0.62
CA LEU A 94 -8.03 8.04 0.40
C LEU A 94 -7.35 7.86 1.76
N MET A 95 -6.12 7.32 1.76
CA MET A 95 -5.30 7.19 2.97
C MET A 95 -5.09 8.54 3.68
N ARG A 96 -4.76 9.60 2.91
CA ARG A 96 -4.52 10.95 3.45
C ARG A 96 -5.79 11.64 3.96
N GLU A 97 -6.95 11.34 3.39
CA GLU A 97 -8.22 11.93 3.82
C GLU A 97 -8.69 11.40 5.18
N ASN A 98 -8.29 10.17 5.54
CA ASN A 98 -8.71 9.54 6.79
C ASN A 98 -8.12 10.24 8.04
N PRO A 99 -8.94 10.83 8.93
CA PRO A 99 -8.45 11.55 10.10
C PRO A 99 -7.71 10.67 11.12
N LYS A 100 -8.08 9.38 11.24
CA LYS A 100 -7.39 8.45 12.15
C LYS A 100 -6.01 8.07 11.66
N VAL A 101 -5.84 7.96 10.34
CA VAL A 101 -4.50 7.76 9.74
C VAL A 101 -3.62 8.98 9.96
N ARG A 102 -4.15 10.19 9.78
CA ARG A 102 -3.40 11.42 10.06
C ARG A 102 -3.02 11.58 11.52
N GLU A 103 -3.92 11.23 12.43
CA GLU A 103 -3.64 11.23 13.88
C GLU A 103 -2.51 10.25 14.21
N TRP A 104 -2.56 9.04 13.65
CA TRP A 104 -1.51 8.04 13.78
C TRP A 104 -0.17 8.54 13.22
N TRP A 105 -0.17 9.09 12.01
CA TRP A 105 1.03 9.65 11.39
C TRP A 105 1.67 10.75 12.22
N ARG A 106 0.89 11.73 12.69
CA ARG A 106 1.43 12.80 13.55
C ARG A 106 2.11 12.26 14.80
N MET A 107 1.58 11.18 15.39
CA MET A 107 2.19 10.51 16.52
C MET A 107 3.53 9.83 16.13
N THR A 108 3.56 9.07 15.03
CA THR A 108 4.76 8.34 14.61
C THR A 108 5.83 9.25 14.02
N ASP A 109 5.44 10.29 13.27
CA ASP A 109 6.34 11.30 12.71
C ASP A 109 7.09 12.04 13.83
N GLY A 110 6.42 12.27 14.97
CA GLY A 110 7.06 12.82 16.18
C GLY A 110 8.22 11.97 16.71
N MET A 111 8.23 10.66 16.41
CA MET A 111 9.29 9.71 16.77
C MET A 111 10.36 9.58 15.69
N GLN A 112 10.13 10.11 14.49
CA GLN A 112 10.94 9.88 13.31
C GLN A 112 11.65 11.18 12.86
N LYS A 113 12.59 11.01 11.94
CA LYS A 113 13.23 12.08 11.19
C LYS A 113 13.32 11.66 9.72
N SER A 114 12.70 12.44 8.85
CA SER A 114 12.80 12.20 7.41
C SER A 114 14.24 12.30 6.91
N LEU A 115 14.54 11.46 5.91
CA LEU A 115 15.78 11.50 5.13
C LEU A 115 15.60 12.26 3.81
N VAL A 116 14.39 12.76 3.54
CA VAL A 116 14.04 13.49 2.32
C VAL A 116 14.18 15.00 2.58
N PRO A 117 15.05 15.71 1.85
CA PRO A 117 15.19 17.16 2.01
C PRO A 117 13.87 17.89 1.77
N GLY A 118 13.47 18.74 2.72
CA GLY A 118 12.25 19.55 2.63
C GLY A 118 10.95 18.84 3.04
N ALA A 119 10.99 17.56 3.41
CA ALA A 119 9.82 16.86 3.94
C ALA A 119 9.43 17.40 5.32
N LYS A 120 8.13 17.57 5.56
CA LYS A 120 7.57 18.17 6.78
C LYS A 120 6.97 17.14 7.71
N ASP A 121 6.12 16.27 7.16
CA ASP A 121 5.38 15.21 7.83
C ASP A 121 4.79 14.27 6.77
N SER A 122 4.18 13.16 7.20
CA SER A 122 3.53 12.16 6.34
C SER A 122 2.24 12.69 5.70
N GLU A 123 1.58 13.69 6.29
CA GLU A 123 0.30 14.23 5.81
C GLU A 123 0.48 15.14 4.58
N SER A 124 1.58 15.91 4.53
CA SER A 124 1.88 16.91 3.49
C SER A 124 1.98 16.35 2.07
N GLY A 125 2.21 15.04 1.93
CA GLY A 125 2.26 14.34 0.65
C GLY A 125 3.56 14.53 -0.11
N GLU A 126 3.96 15.78 -0.43
CA GLU A 126 5.14 16.07 -1.23
C GLU A 126 6.03 17.19 -0.65
N PRO A 127 7.36 16.97 -0.52
CA PRO A 127 8.05 15.70 -0.73
C PRO A 127 7.67 14.67 0.36
N GLY A 128 7.58 13.41 -0.02
CA GLY A 128 7.16 12.33 0.89
C GLY A 128 8.03 12.19 2.15
N TRP A 129 7.41 11.84 3.28
CA TRP A 129 8.10 11.71 4.57
C TRP A 129 9.10 10.56 4.63
N TRP A 130 8.74 9.41 4.06
CA TRP A 130 9.61 8.26 3.93
C TRP A 130 10.37 8.31 2.61
N LYS A 131 11.68 8.04 2.64
CA LYS A 131 12.52 8.05 1.45
C LYS A 131 12.34 6.72 0.69
N PRO A 132 11.88 6.72 -0.57
CA PRO A 132 11.80 5.50 -1.35
C PRO A 132 13.18 4.90 -1.62
N VAL A 133 13.25 3.58 -1.71
CA VAL A 133 14.45 2.85 -2.16
C VAL A 133 14.12 1.97 -3.37
N GLU A 134 15.12 1.72 -4.21
CA GLU A 134 14.98 0.99 -5.47
C GLU A 134 14.97 -0.53 -5.23
N GLU A 135 14.00 -1.21 -5.84
CA GLU A 135 14.06 -2.67 -5.98
C GLU A 135 14.98 -3.01 -7.15
N VAL A 136 16.14 -3.60 -6.85
CA VAL A 136 17.15 -3.98 -7.86
C VAL A 136 17.11 -5.46 -8.25
N PHE A 137 16.37 -6.28 -7.48
CA PHE A 137 16.24 -7.71 -7.72
C PHE A 137 14.96 -8.25 -7.08
N TYR A 138 14.30 -9.17 -7.78
CA TYR A 138 13.17 -9.94 -7.26
C TYR A 138 13.15 -11.33 -7.91
N TYR A 139 12.83 -12.35 -7.11
CA TYR A 139 12.66 -13.72 -7.58
C TYR A 139 11.43 -14.34 -6.92
N ASN A 140 10.58 -14.96 -7.73
CA ASN A 140 9.43 -15.73 -7.29
C ASN A 140 9.41 -17.04 -8.11
N PRO A 141 9.64 -18.20 -7.48
CA PRO A 141 9.71 -19.49 -8.17
C PRO A 141 8.36 -19.96 -8.72
#